data_AF-A0A182ETI3-F1
#
_entry.id   AF-A0A182ETI3-F1
#
_cell.length_a   1.000
_cell.length_b   1.000
_cell.length_c   1.000
_cell.angle_alpha   90.00
_cell.angle_beta   90.00
_cell.angle_gamma   90.00
#
_symmetry.space_group_name_H-M   'P 1'
#
loop_
_entity.id
_entity.type
_entity.pdbx_description
1 polymer ?
#
loop_
_entity_poly.entity_id
_entity_poly.type
_entity_poly.pdbx_seq_one_letter_code
_entity_poly.pdbx_strand_id
1 'polypeptide(L)'
;MGTDGCEGKAINGFPSNGECEHDICIDCLDKMLAECEITGSPPMCPNVLCHLPYTVDTVVALKEFFPQRAKYFNHFALENQAYLLIKDDSVSVNS
;
A
#
# COMPACT_ATOMS: atom_id res chain seq x y z
N MET A 1 -10.42 -7.38 8.68
CA MET A 1 -8.97 -7.68 8.79
C MET A 1 -8.37 -7.79 7.38
N GLY A 2 -7.07 -7.55 7.22
CA GLY A 2 -6.36 -7.50 5.93
C GLY A 2 -6.65 -8.68 5.02
N THR A 3 -5.99 -9.82 5.19
CA THR A 3 -6.31 -11.04 4.44
C THR A 3 -7.40 -11.84 5.15
N ASP A 4 -8.27 -12.53 4.39
CA ASP A 4 -9.30 -13.40 4.95
C ASP A 4 -8.70 -14.46 5.89
N GLY A 5 -9.26 -14.58 7.09
CA GLY A 5 -8.81 -15.53 8.11
C GLY A 5 -7.50 -15.18 8.83
N CYS A 6 -6.99 -13.95 8.71
CA CYS A 6 -5.84 -13.52 9.50
C CYS A 6 -6.22 -13.35 10.99
N GLU A 7 -5.47 -13.95 11.90
CA GLU A 7 -5.61 -13.76 13.36
C GLU A 7 -4.58 -12.78 13.94
N GLY A 8 -3.77 -12.15 13.09
CA GLY A 8 -2.71 -11.23 13.49
C GLY A 8 -3.26 -9.94 14.09
N LYS A 9 -2.58 -9.38 15.09
CA LYS A 9 -3.00 -8.14 15.75
C LYS A 9 -2.86 -6.94 14.80
N ALA A 10 -3.95 -6.18 14.67
CA ALA A 10 -3.96 -4.94 13.90
C ALA A 10 -2.92 -3.94 14.44
N ILE A 11 -2.27 -3.22 13.52
CA ILE A 11 -1.35 -2.13 13.87
C ILE A 11 -2.19 -0.88 14.18
N ASN A 12 -2.05 -0.35 15.40
CA ASN A 12 -2.78 0.85 15.80
C ASN A 12 -2.40 2.04 14.93
N GLY A 13 -3.41 2.74 14.40
CA GLY A 13 -3.20 3.93 13.56
C GLY A 13 -2.72 3.62 12.14
N PHE A 14 -2.83 2.36 11.69
CA PHE A 14 -2.52 1.93 10.34
C PHE A 14 -3.74 1.29 9.68
N PRO A 15 -4.07 1.59 8.40
CA PRO A 15 -3.39 2.56 7.51
C PRO A 15 -3.47 4.01 8.03
N SER A 16 -2.54 4.87 7.63
CA SER A 16 -2.52 6.25 8.12
C SER A 16 -3.76 7.03 7.65
N ASN A 17 -4.17 8.03 8.42
CA ASN A 17 -5.22 8.99 8.05
C ASN A 17 -6.57 8.41 7.60
N GLY A 18 -6.90 7.16 7.97
CA GLY A 18 -8.17 6.55 7.59
C GLY A 18 -8.32 6.32 6.08
N GLU A 19 -7.21 6.08 5.36
CA GLU A 19 -7.22 5.76 3.92
C GLU A 19 -8.18 4.61 3.57
N CYS A 20 -8.29 3.64 4.46
CA CYS A 20 -9.38 2.68 4.46
C CYS A 20 -9.65 2.18 5.89
N GLU A 21 -10.80 1.54 6.09
CA GLU A 21 -11.27 1.04 7.38
C GLU A 21 -10.76 -0.37 7.73
N HIS A 22 -9.81 -0.91 6.97
CA HIS A 22 -9.38 -2.29 7.13
C HIS A 22 -8.26 -2.41 8.18
N ASP A 23 -8.53 -3.16 9.24
CA ASP A 23 -7.53 -3.55 10.22
C ASP A 23 -6.47 -4.47 9.61
N ILE A 24 -5.23 -3.98 9.49
CA ILE A 24 -4.11 -4.72 8.90
C ILE A 24 -3.06 -5.05 9.97
N CYS A 25 -2.57 -6.29 9.98
CA CYS A 25 -1.45 -6.70 10.83
C CYS A 25 -0.11 -6.66 10.07
N ILE A 26 1.00 -6.76 10.80
CA ILE A 26 2.34 -6.72 10.21
C ILE A 26 2.60 -7.85 9.20
N ASP A 27 2.06 -9.05 9.44
CA ASP A 27 2.27 -10.20 8.53
C ASP A 27 1.50 -10.04 7.21
N CYS A 28 0.32 -9.42 7.25
CA CYS A 28 -0.44 -9.10 6.02
C CYS A 28 0.32 -8.08 5.17
N LEU A 29 0.94 -7.08 5.82
CA LEU A 29 1.78 -6.11 5.13
C LEU A 29 3.01 -6.75 4.53
N ASP A 30 3.70 -7.62 5.28
CA ASP A 30 4.90 -8.29 4.77
C ASP A 30 4.61 -9.15 3.53
N LYS A 31 3.50 -9.90 3.54
CA LYS A 31 3.06 -10.69 2.39
C LYS A 31 2.74 -9.81 1.18
N MET A 32 1.91 -8.78 1.37
CA MET A 32 1.57 -7.84 0.30
C MET A 32 2.83 -7.18 -0.29
N LEU A 33 3.75 -6.72 0.57
CA LEU A 33 4.99 -6.11 0.10
C LEU A 33 5.88 -7.09 -0.67
N ALA A 34 5.88 -8.39 -0.31
CA ALA A 34 6.63 -9.40 -1.06
C ALA A 34 6.09 -9.57 -2.47
N GLU A 35 4.76 -9.60 -2.62
CA GLU A 35 4.10 -9.65 -3.93
C GLU A 35 4.34 -8.37 -4.73
N CYS A 36 4.25 -7.20 -4.08
CA CYS A 36 4.53 -5.93 -4.73
C CYS A 36 5.98 -5.81 -5.21
N GLU A 37 6.94 -6.33 -4.46
CA GLU A 37 8.36 -6.33 -4.84
C GLU A 37 8.63 -7.24 -6.05
N ILE A 38 7.96 -8.40 -6.13
CA ILE A 38 8.05 -9.31 -7.29
C ILE A 38 7.42 -8.68 -8.54
N THR A 39 6.28 -8.01 -8.38
CA THR A 39 5.51 -7.45 -9.50
C THR A 39 5.95 -6.04 -9.90
N GLY A 40 6.77 -5.37 -9.09
CA GLY A 40 7.12 -3.96 -9.27
C GLY A 40 5.93 -3.02 -9.05
N SER A 41 4.91 -3.46 -8.31
CA SER A 41 3.69 -2.68 -8.07
C SER A 41 3.79 -1.80 -6.80
N PRO A 42 3.02 -0.70 -6.73
CA PRO A 42 2.94 0.14 -5.55
C PRO A 42 2.29 -0.58 -4.36
N PRO A 43 2.65 -0.26 -3.10
CA PRO A 43 1.98 -0.81 -1.92
C PRO A 43 0.49 -0.45 -1.90
N MET A 44 -0.32 -1.43 -1.54
CA MET A 44 -1.78 -1.30 -1.51
C MET A 44 -2.38 -2.05 -0.33
N CYS A 45 -3.64 -1.77 -0.02
CA CYS A 45 -4.36 -2.46 1.04
C CYS A 45 -4.36 -3.97 0.79
N PRO A 46 -3.87 -4.80 1.73
CA PRO A 46 -3.88 -6.26 1.60
C PRO A 46 -5.28 -6.89 1.60
N ASN A 47 -6.32 -6.10 1.89
CA ASN A 47 -7.68 -6.60 1.78
C ASN A 47 -8.08 -6.79 0.31
N VAL A 48 -8.46 -8.03 0.00
CA VAL A 48 -8.73 -8.53 -1.36
C VAL A 48 -9.86 -7.80 -2.08
N LEU A 49 -10.77 -7.18 -1.33
CA LEU A 49 -11.87 -6.38 -1.88
C LEU A 49 -11.55 -4.88 -1.95
N CYS A 50 -10.52 -4.44 -1.22
CA CYS A 50 -10.15 -3.03 -1.13
C CYS A 50 -9.10 -2.66 -2.17
N HIS A 51 -7.92 -3.28 -2.09
CA HIS A 51 -6.77 -3.03 -2.98
C HIS A 51 -6.45 -1.54 -3.23
N LEU A 52 -6.85 -0.64 -2.32
CA LEU A 52 -6.60 0.79 -2.43
C LEU A 52 -5.08 1.04 -2.33
N PRO A 53 -4.46 1.71 -3.32
CA PRO A 53 -3.05 2.10 -3.23
C PRO A 53 -2.84 3.04 -2.03
N TYR A 54 -1.76 2.82 -1.28
CA TYR A 54 -1.44 3.65 -0.14
C TYR A 54 -0.86 5.01 -0.56
N THR A 55 -1.18 6.06 0.19
CA THR A 55 -0.59 7.38 0.01
C THR A 55 0.88 7.38 0.43
N VAL A 56 1.56 8.47 0.08
CA VAL A 56 2.97 8.68 0.43
C VAL A 56 3.20 8.59 1.93
N ASP A 57 2.29 9.12 2.76
CA ASP A 57 2.42 9.09 4.23
C ASP A 57 2.43 7.64 4.75
N THR A 58 1.49 6.82 4.28
CA THR A 58 1.44 5.40 4.64
C THR A 58 2.63 4.62 4.08
N VAL A 59 3.11 4.94 2.88
CA VAL A 59 4.33 4.33 2.32
C VAL A 59 5.58 4.70 3.13
N VAL A 60 5.67 5.94 3.62
CA VAL A 60 6.74 6.37 4.53
C VAL A 60 6.68 5.58 5.83
N ALA A 61 5.50 5.43 6.44
CA ALA A 61 5.33 4.59 7.63
C ALA A 61 5.71 3.12 7.36
N LEU A 62 5.33 2.56 6.21
CA LEU A 62 5.72 1.21 5.80
C LEU A 62 7.24 1.05 5.68
N LYS A 63 7.95 2.06 5.18
CA LYS A 63 9.41 2.03 5.12
C LYS A 63 10.06 1.99 6.50
N GLU A 64 9.45 2.64 7.50
CA GLU A 64 9.90 2.56 8.90
C GLU A 64 9.62 1.19 9.52
N PHE A 65 8.48 0.57 9.21
CA PHE A 65 8.16 -0.79 9.67
C PHE A 65 9.01 -1.88 9.00
N PHE A 66 9.40 -1.68 7.73
CA PHE A 66 10.11 -2.67 6.90
C PHE A 66 11.45 -2.12 6.37
N PRO A 67 12.42 -1.76 7.24
CA PRO A 67 13.69 -1.19 6.82
C PRO A 67 14.50 -2.12 5.92
N GLN A 68 14.31 -3.44 6.02
CA GLN A 68 14.93 -4.44 5.16
C GLN A 68 14.51 -4.32 3.69
N ARG A 69 13.36 -3.66 3.41
CA ARG A 69 12.83 -3.42 2.06
C ARG A 69 13.10 -1.99 1.57
N ALA A 70 14.04 -1.27 2.17
CA ALA A 70 14.33 0.12 1.81
C ALA A 70 14.64 0.33 0.32
N LYS A 71 15.25 -0.66 -0.37
CA LYS A 71 15.50 -0.59 -1.82
C LYS A 71 14.20 -0.53 -2.64
N TYR A 72 13.23 -1.37 -2.29
CA TYR A 72 11.89 -1.38 -2.89
C TYR A 72 11.21 -0.01 -2.71
N PHE A 73 11.16 0.51 -1.48
CA PHE A 73 10.55 1.83 -1.22
C PHE A 73 11.29 2.99 -1.90
N ASN A 74 12.63 2.91 -2.01
CA ASN A 74 13.43 3.94 -2.67
C ASN A 74 13.21 3.97 -4.19
N HIS A 75 12.87 2.84 -4.82
CA HIS A 75 12.53 2.79 -6.24
C HIS A 75 11.33 3.68 -6.55
N PHE A 76 10.29 3.63 -5.72
CA PHE A 76 9.14 4.52 -5.86
C PHE A 76 9.44 5.95 -5.41
N ALA A 77 10.21 6.15 -4.34
CA ALA A 77 10.52 7.51 -3.86
C ALA A 77 11.26 8.40 -4.90
N LEU A 78 12.05 7.81 -5.80
CA LEU A 78 12.79 8.55 -6.83
C LEU A 78 11.97 8.81 -8.10
N GLU A 79 10.97 7.98 -8.41
CA GLU A 79 10.09 8.13 -9.59
C GLU A 79 8.77 8.90 -9.25
N ASN A 80 8.57 9.27 -7.98
CA ASN A 80 7.35 9.87 -7.42
C ASN A 80 7.10 11.36 -7.68
N GLN A 81 7.48 11.87 -8.84
CA GLN A 81 6.58 12.85 -9.50
C GLN A 81 5.44 12.12 -10.24
N ALA A 82 5.55 10.81 -10.48
CA ALA A 82 4.57 10.01 -11.22
C ALA A 82 3.60 9.17 -10.36
N TYR A 83 3.82 8.95 -9.06
CA TYR A 83 2.80 8.30 -8.21
C TYR A 83 1.47 9.04 -8.19
N LEU A 84 1.50 10.36 -8.43
CA LEU A 84 0.31 11.20 -8.53
C LEU A 84 -0.42 11.03 -9.88
N LEU A 85 0.19 10.39 -10.89
CA LEU A 85 -0.32 10.36 -12.27
C LEU A 85 -1.03 9.05 -12.65
N ILE A 86 -0.96 7.98 -11.85
CA ILE A 86 -1.71 6.74 -12.15
C ILE A 86 -3.11 6.80 -11.50
N LYS A 87 -3.81 7.91 -11.73
CA LYS A 87 -5.27 8.01 -11.56
C LYS A 87 -5.81 9.19 -12.35
N ASP A 88 -5.42 9.32 -13.62
CA ASP A 88 -6.20 10.07 -14.60
C ASP A 88 -6.52 9.18 -15.80
N ASP A 89 -7.36 8.18 -15.56
CA ASP A 89 -8.22 7.61 -16.61
C ASP A 89 -9.62 8.20 -16.43
N SER A 90 -9.69 9.53 -16.33
CA SER A 90 -10.91 10.28 -16.60
C SER A 90 -11.10 10.29 -18.11
N VAL A 91 -11.50 9.15 -18.69
CA VAL A 91 -12.10 9.17 -20.03
C VAL A 91 -13.43 9.89 -19.91
N SER A 92 -13.36 11.21 -20.01
CA SER A 92 -14.47 12.02 -20.47
C SER A 92 -14.68 11.67 -21.95
N VAL A 93 -15.60 10.74 -22.21
CA VAL A 93 -16.35 10.77 -23.47
C VAL A 93 -17.78 11.16 -23.13
N ASN A 94 -17.96 12.46 -23.04
CA ASN A 94 -19.23 13.11 -23.28
C ASN A 94 -19.64 12.78 -24.72
N SER A 95 -20.75 12.06 -24.93
CA SER A 95 -21.67 12.15 -26.09
C SER A 95 -22.90 11.30 -25.84
#